data_AF-A0A841JTH1-F1
#
_entry.id   AF-A0A841JTH1-F1
#
_cell.length_a   1.000
_cell.length_b   1.000
_cell.length_c   1.000
_cell.angle_alpha   90.00
_cell.angle_beta   90.00
_cell.angle_gamma   90.00
#
_symmetry.space_group_name_H-M   'P 1'
#
loop_
_entity.id
_entity.type
_entity.pdbx_description
1 polymer ?
#
loop_
_entity_poly.entity_id
_entity_poly.type
_entity_poly.pdbx_seq_one_letter_code
_entity_poly.pdbx_strand_id
1 'polypeptide(L)'
;MKYLILIILSLLLTGTSRAQCSGPVRTHANLHWSEEAKVSSPDRVWEVKVHPVLDADENRSPVTIRKCGESKSWPLFTLQRSAEVFWSPDSKHVLVVNQPLSGTNRLLLFPVPGSPAQTSEPASDDLDKTVTETLAERLGKGKHVQFYLPTLVSWRDSSMLLAVGGETYLGDSGPLDTYCYGLRINSSTLHVESVLSERELKASTGHACHVSP
;
A
#
# COMPACT_ATOMS: atom_id res chain seq x y z
N MET A 1 -2.98 31.83 -49.74
CA MET A 1 -2.44 30.47 -49.50
C MET A 1 -1.14 30.41 -48.68
N LYS A 2 -0.70 31.48 -47.99
CA LYS A 2 0.54 31.46 -47.14
C LYS A 2 0.30 31.41 -45.63
N TYR A 3 -0.94 31.63 -45.18
CA TYR A 3 -1.29 31.65 -43.74
C TYR A 3 -1.80 30.31 -43.19
N LEU A 4 -2.10 29.33 -44.05
CA LEU A 4 -2.64 28.03 -43.62
C LEU A 4 -1.56 27.08 -43.06
N ILE A 5 -0.29 27.30 -43.42
CA ILE A 5 0.83 26.42 -43.02
C ILE A 5 1.29 26.72 -41.58
N LEU A 6 1.06 27.93 -41.07
CA LEU A 6 1.46 28.32 -39.70
C LEU A 6 0.55 27.77 -38.59
N ILE A 7 -0.73 27.49 -38.88
CA ILE A 7 -1.68 26.98 -37.89
C ILE A 7 -1.48 25.47 -37.64
N ILE A 8 -1.01 24.71 -38.63
CA ILE A 8 -0.75 23.28 -38.49
C ILE A 8 0.52 23.03 -37.64
N LEU A 9 1.50 23.95 -37.69
CA LEU A 9 2.75 23.80 -36.93
C LEU A 9 2.59 24.12 -35.43
N SER A 10 1.61 24.94 -35.03
CA SER A 10 1.31 25.21 -33.61
C SER A 10 0.56 24.07 -32.90
N LEU A 11 -0.12 23.19 -33.65
CA LEU A 11 -0.85 22.04 -33.10
C LEU A 11 0.04 20.82 -32.81
N LEU A 12 1.27 20.78 -33.35
CA LEU A 12 2.24 19.71 -33.11
C LEU A 12 3.16 19.97 -31.90
N LEU A 13 3.12 21.18 -31.32
CA LEU A 13 3.95 21.58 -30.18
C LEU A 13 3.21 21.59 -28.84
N THR A 14 1.92 21.28 -28.80
CA THR A 14 1.23 20.91 -27.55
C THR A 14 1.47 19.44 -27.19
N GLY A 15 2.67 18.94 -27.48
CA GLY A 15 3.21 17.77 -26.81
C GLY A 15 3.40 18.15 -25.35
N THR A 16 2.34 18.01 -24.56
CA THR A 16 2.40 18.09 -23.11
C THR A 16 3.36 17.00 -22.66
N SER A 17 4.64 17.34 -22.57
CA SER A 17 5.66 16.50 -21.97
C SER A 17 5.24 16.34 -20.52
N ARG A 18 4.47 15.28 -20.24
CA ARG A 18 4.09 14.91 -18.86
C ARG A 18 5.41 14.76 -18.13
N ALA A 19 5.66 15.65 -17.16
CA ALA A 19 6.84 15.57 -16.35
C ALA A 19 6.85 14.20 -15.66
N GLN A 20 7.81 13.37 -16.02
CA GLN A 20 8.00 12.05 -15.41
C GLN A 20 8.96 12.20 -14.23
N CYS A 21 8.76 11.38 -13.21
CA CYS A 21 9.75 11.27 -12.14
C CYS A 21 11.06 10.73 -12.70
N SER A 22 12.17 11.39 -12.35
CA SER A 22 13.51 10.98 -12.73
C SER A 22 14.05 9.91 -11.76
N GLY A 23 14.73 8.92 -12.32
CA GLY A 23 15.38 7.84 -11.57
C GLY A 23 14.90 6.44 -11.97
N PRO A 24 15.50 5.39 -11.38
CA PRO A 24 15.05 4.02 -11.58
C PRO A 24 13.64 3.84 -11.01
N VAL A 25 12.80 3.10 -11.74
CA VAL A 25 11.47 2.72 -11.27
C VAL A 25 11.63 1.73 -10.13
N ARG A 26 11.39 2.19 -8.91
CA ARG A 26 11.18 1.34 -7.75
C ARG A 26 9.68 1.41 -7.46
N THR A 27 8.97 0.31 -7.66
CA THR A 27 7.54 0.17 -7.34
C THR A 27 7.31 -0.26 -5.89
N HIS A 28 8.38 -0.59 -5.18
CA HIS A 28 8.39 -0.99 -3.78
C HIS A 28 9.51 -0.26 -3.02
N ALA A 29 9.24 0.14 -1.78
CA ALA A 29 10.24 0.66 -0.86
C ALA A 29 9.88 0.37 0.59
N ASN A 30 10.91 0.13 1.40
CA ASN A 30 10.84 0.24 2.85
C ASN A 30 10.99 1.72 3.23
N LEU A 31 10.12 2.21 4.09
CA LEU A 31 10.17 3.53 4.68
C LEU A 31 10.54 3.43 6.15
N HIS A 32 11.35 4.37 6.61
CA HIS A 32 11.65 4.57 8.02
C HIS A 32 11.48 6.05 8.37
N TRP A 33 10.95 6.36 9.55
CA TRP A 33 10.62 7.74 9.93
C TRP A 33 11.84 8.69 9.89
N SER A 34 13.05 8.17 10.14
CA SER A 34 14.29 8.96 10.20
C SER A 34 15.03 9.08 8.87
N GLU A 35 14.52 8.47 7.80
CA GLU A 35 15.23 8.39 6.51
C GLU A 35 14.40 9.02 5.40
N GLU A 36 15.07 9.75 4.50
CA GLU A 36 14.43 10.17 3.26
C GLU A 36 14.30 8.98 2.32
N ALA A 37 13.07 8.73 1.85
CA ALA A 37 12.81 7.69 0.86
C ALA A 37 11.77 8.17 -0.15
N LYS A 38 11.90 7.64 -1.38
CA LYS A 38 10.99 7.90 -2.49
C LYS A 38 10.70 6.63 -3.27
N VAL A 39 9.47 6.51 -3.74
CA VAL A 39 9.01 5.38 -4.55
C VAL A 39 8.07 5.91 -5.64
N SER A 40 8.33 5.57 -6.89
CA SER A 40 7.60 6.11 -8.05
C SER A 40 6.62 5.09 -8.60
N SER A 41 5.48 5.58 -9.09
CA SER A 41 4.51 4.75 -9.78
C SER A 41 5.13 4.10 -11.02
N PRO A 42 4.64 2.92 -11.45
CA PRO A 42 5.11 2.26 -12.67
C PRO A 42 5.10 3.15 -13.91
N ASP A 43 4.08 3.99 -14.08
CA ASP A 43 3.93 4.95 -15.18
C ASP A 43 4.80 6.23 -15.03
N ARG A 44 5.51 6.36 -13.90
CA ARG A 44 6.35 7.51 -13.51
C ARG A 44 5.63 8.85 -13.42
N VAL A 45 4.30 8.85 -13.30
CA VAL A 45 3.50 10.06 -13.16
C VAL A 45 3.41 10.52 -11.71
N TRP A 46 3.49 9.59 -10.76
CA TRP A 46 3.36 9.86 -9.33
C TRP A 46 4.57 9.38 -8.56
N GLU A 47 4.80 9.99 -7.40
CA GLU A 47 5.74 9.49 -6.41
C GLU A 47 5.17 9.64 -5.00
N VAL A 48 5.47 8.65 -4.17
CA VAL A 48 5.31 8.72 -2.72
C VAL A 48 6.67 9.05 -2.12
N LYS A 49 6.67 9.96 -1.15
CA LYS A 49 7.86 10.47 -0.47
C LYS A 49 7.64 10.55 1.02
N VAL A 50 8.68 10.21 1.76
CA VAL A 50 8.83 10.53 3.17
C VAL A 50 10.01 11.48 3.33
N HIS A 51 9.82 12.54 4.10
CA HIS A 51 10.90 13.43 4.50
C HIS A 51 11.01 13.40 6.02
N PRO A 52 12.19 13.10 6.59
CA PRO A 52 12.34 12.99 8.02
C PRO A 52 12.15 14.34 8.70
N VAL A 53 11.35 14.38 9.76
CA VAL A 53 11.19 15.56 10.62
C VAL A 53 11.94 15.29 11.92
N LEU A 54 13.21 15.66 11.93
CA LEU A 54 14.13 15.35 13.06
C LEU A 54 13.95 16.29 14.26
N ASP A 55 13.33 17.44 14.06
CA ASP A 55 13.10 18.43 15.11
C ASP A 55 11.81 18.18 15.92
N ALA A 56 11.07 17.11 15.60
CA ALA A 56 9.83 16.76 16.28
C ALA A 56 10.09 15.74 17.40
N ASP A 57 9.57 16.02 18.60
CA ASP A 57 9.73 15.18 19.80
C ASP A 57 9.15 13.75 19.66
N GLU A 58 8.31 13.51 18.65
CA GLU A 58 7.50 12.29 18.55
C GLU A 58 7.94 11.30 17.46
N ASN A 59 9.09 11.48 16.81
CA ASN A 59 9.57 10.60 15.72
C ASN A 59 8.51 10.40 14.62
N ARG A 60 7.91 11.49 14.14
CA ARG A 60 6.81 11.47 13.17
C ARG A 60 7.22 12.13 11.88
N SER A 61 7.11 11.39 10.77
CA SER A 61 7.42 11.91 9.45
C SER A 61 6.22 11.78 8.52
N PRO A 62 5.75 12.89 7.91
CA PRO A 62 4.62 12.82 7.00
C PRO A 62 5.02 12.06 5.73
N VAL A 63 4.18 11.12 5.32
CA VAL A 63 4.29 10.46 4.02
C VAL A 63 3.32 11.15 3.08
N THR A 64 3.83 11.60 1.95
CA THR A 64 3.06 12.36 0.96
C THR A 64 3.12 11.70 -0.40
N ILE A 65 2.08 11.93 -1.20
CA ILE A 65 2.05 11.61 -2.62
C ILE A 65 2.08 12.92 -3.41
N ARG A 66 2.73 12.93 -4.57
CA ARG A 66 2.62 14.03 -5.52
C ARG A 66 2.74 13.56 -6.95
N LYS A 67 2.22 14.38 -7.86
CA LYS A 67 2.39 14.22 -9.29
C LYS A 67 3.74 14.82 -9.71
N CYS A 68 4.49 14.09 -10.52
CA CYS A 68 5.82 14.50 -10.95
C CYS A 68 5.73 15.80 -11.79
N GLY A 69 6.63 16.75 -11.53
CA GLY A 69 6.61 18.09 -12.12
C GLY A 69 5.64 19.09 -11.48
N GLU A 70 4.78 18.64 -10.56
CA GLU A 70 3.93 19.54 -9.76
C GLU A 70 4.60 19.81 -8.39
N SER A 71 4.36 21.01 -7.85
CA SER A 71 4.85 21.42 -6.53
C SER A 71 3.92 20.99 -5.40
N LYS A 72 2.64 20.77 -5.70
CA LYS A 72 1.64 20.36 -4.72
C LYS A 72 1.83 18.89 -4.34
N SER A 73 1.85 18.63 -3.05
CA SER A 73 1.82 17.29 -2.45
C SER A 73 0.57 17.12 -1.60
N TRP A 74 0.12 15.87 -1.46
CA TRP A 74 -1.00 15.49 -0.63
C TRP A 74 -0.53 14.52 0.45
N PRO A 75 -0.98 14.68 1.71
CA PRO A 75 -0.67 13.72 2.76
C PRO A 75 -1.35 12.38 2.48
N LEU A 76 -0.63 11.28 2.72
CA LEU A 76 -1.20 9.93 2.77
C LEU A 76 -1.43 9.52 4.22
N PHE A 77 -0.36 9.49 5.03
CA PHE A 77 -0.41 9.15 6.44
C PHE A 77 0.83 9.69 7.16
N THR A 78 0.86 9.55 8.49
CA THR A 78 2.02 9.90 9.31
C THR A 78 2.77 8.64 9.71
N LEU A 79 4.05 8.55 9.34
CA LEU A 79 4.92 7.44 9.68
C LEU A 79 5.51 7.64 11.08
N GLN A 80 5.32 6.66 11.96
CA GLN A 80 5.80 6.70 13.36
C GLN A 80 7.04 5.80 13.58
N ARG A 81 7.22 4.76 12.77
CA ARG A 81 8.35 3.83 12.87
C ARG A 81 8.79 3.36 11.48
N SER A 82 8.11 2.38 10.91
CA SER A 82 8.42 1.82 9.60
C SER A 82 7.17 1.50 8.80
N ALA A 83 7.32 1.40 7.48
CA ALA A 83 6.27 0.94 6.60
C ALA A 83 6.86 0.34 5.33
N GLU A 84 6.15 -0.58 4.70
CA GLU A 84 6.41 -1.03 3.33
C GLU A 84 5.39 -0.39 2.40
N VAL A 85 5.85 0.13 1.26
CA VAL A 85 4.98 0.78 0.26
C VAL A 85 5.09 0.04 -1.06
N PHE A 86 3.94 -0.31 -1.63
CA PHE A 86 3.81 -1.02 -2.90
C PHE A 86 2.88 -0.27 -3.84
N TRP A 87 3.35 -0.01 -5.06
CA TRP A 87 2.50 0.50 -6.13
C TRP A 87 1.76 -0.63 -6.84
N SER A 88 0.50 -0.39 -7.16
CA SER A 88 -0.25 -1.27 -8.06
C SER A 88 0.38 -1.26 -9.46
N PRO A 89 0.32 -2.39 -10.20
CA PRO A 89 0.85 -2.44 -11.56
C PRO A 89 0.24 -1.41 -12.52
N ASP A 90 -1.02 -1.03 -12.29
CA ASP A 90 -1.74 -0.04 -13.09
C ASP A 90 -1.52 1.41 -12.66
N SER A 91 -0.67 1.66 -11.65
CA SER A 91 -0.38 2.99 -11.09
C SER A 91 -1.57 3.72 -10.46
N LYS A 92 -2.69 3.01 -10.19
CA LYS A 92 -3.91 3.60 -9.63
C LYS A 92 -4.06 3.45 -8.12
N HIS A 93 -3.26 2.60 -7.48
CA HIS A 93 -3.34 2.38 -6.04
C HIS A 93 -1.95 2.30 -5.42
N VAL A 94 -1.89 2.66 -4.13
CA VAL A 94 -0.73 2.48 -3.27
C VAL A 94 -1.16 1.66 -2.07
N LEU A 95 -0.57 0.48 -1.89
CA LEU A 95 -0.71 -0.31 -0.66
C LEU A 95 0.43 0.08 0.29
N VAL A 96 0.09 0.30 1.55
CA VAL A 96 1.04 0.52 2.63
C VAL A 96 0.80 -0.53 3.71
N VAL A 97 1.85 -1.26 4.06
CA VAL A 97 1.90 -2.06 5.29
C VAL A 97 2.57 -1.20 6.35
N ASN A 98 1.79 -0.50 7.15
CA ASN A 98 2.27 0.44 8.16
C ASN A 98 2.54 -0.28 9.49
N GLN A 99 3.71 -0.04 10.08
CA GLN A 99 4.14 -0.64 11.35
C GLN A 99 4.39 0.45 12.40
N PRO A 100 3.33 1.09 12.94
CA PRO A 100 3.50 2.18 13.91
C PRO A 100 4.22 1.73 15.19
N LEU A 101 3.99 0.49 15.66
CA LEU A 101 4.66 -0.10 16.82
C LEU A 101 5.00 -1.57 16.55
N SER A 102 5.73 -2.20 17.49
CA SER A 102 6.02 -3.64 17.38
C SER A 102 4.75 -4.46 17.52
N GLY A 103 4.52 -5.38 16.58
CA GLY A 103 3.33 -6.25 16.59
C GLY A 103 2.01 -5.55 16.20
N THR A 104 2.03 -4.27 15.84
CA THR A 104 0.87 -3.56 15.31
C THR A 104 1.11 -3.21 13.85
N ASN A 105 0.54 -4.00 12.95
CA ASN A 105 0.48 -3.65 11.54
C ASN A 105 -0.87 -2.99 11.24
N ARG A 106 -0.89 -2.18 10.18
CA ARG A 106 -2.10 -1.64 9.55
C ARG A 106 -1.96 -1.70 8.05
N LEU A 107 -2.96 -2.23 7.37
CA LEU A 107 -3.04 -2.19 5.91
C LEU A 107 -3.76 -0.93 5.46
N LEU A 108 -3.08 -0.08 4.71
CA LEU A 108 -3.67 1.14 4.15
C LEU A 108 -3.65 1.03 2.63
N LEU A 109 -4.81 1.17 1.97
CA LEU A 109 -4.88 1.26 0.51
C LEU A 109 -5.35 2.65 0.09
N PHE A 110 -4.53 3.34 -0.68
CA PHE A 110 -4.83 4.67 -1.19
C PHE A 110 -5.12 4.61 -2.68
N PRO A 111 -6.31 5.04 -3.14
CA PRO A 111 -6.52 5.33 -4.55
C PRO A 111 -5.71 6.56 -4.94
N VAL A 112 -5.03 6.47 -6.07
CA VAL A 112 -4.24 7.57 -6.62
C VAL A 112 -5.22 8.54 -7.27
N PRO A 113 -5.25 9.81 -6.83
CA PRO A 113 -6.26 10.74 -7.32
C PRO A 113 -6.09 10.94 -8.82
N GLY A 114 -7.13 10.58 -9.59
CA GLY A 114 -7.20 10.93 -11.01
C GLY A 114 -7.37 12.44 -11.24
N SER A 115 -7.77 13.17 -10.20
CA SER A 115 -7.95 14.62 -10.18
C SER A 115 -7.66 15.21 -8.79
N PRO A 116 -7.06 16.40 -8.67
CA PRO A 116 -6.74 17.08 -7.40
C PRO A 116 -7.90 17.31 -6.42
N ALA A 117 -9.14 17.07 -6.84
CA ALA A 117 -10.37 17.30 -6.07
C ALA A 117 -10.86 16.07 -5.28
N GLN A 118 -10.26 14.89 -5.47
CA GLN A 118 -10.55 13.69 -4.68
C GLN A 118 -9.54 13.56 -3.54
N THR A 119 -9.66 14.45 -2.56
CA THR A 119 -9.09 14.25 -1.22
C THR A 119 -10.23 13.90 -0.28
N SER A 120 -10.82 12.72 -0.46
CA SER A 120 -11.54 12.08 0.64
C SER A 120 -10.50 11.44 1.56
N GLU A 121 -10.82 11.38 2.86
CA GLU A 121 -10.07 10.59 3.83
C GLU A 121 -9.75 9.20 3.25
N PRO A 122 -8.57 8.64 3.59
CA PRO A 122 -8.17 7.39 3.00
C PRO A 122 -9.20 6.30 3.33
N ALA A 123 -9.57 5.51 2.33
CA ALA A 123 -10.25 4.22 2.51
C ALA A 123 -9.32 3.18 3.18
N SER A 124 -8.36 3.65 3.99
CA SER A 124 -7.33 2.84 4.62
C SER A 124 -7.92 1.89 5.65
N ASP A 125 -8.94 2.33 6.38
CA ASP A 125 -9.54 1.53 7.43
C ASP A 125 -10.38 0.38 6.86
N ASP A 126 -10.88 0.50 5.62
CA ASP A 126 -11.75 -0.50 5.00
C ASP A 126 -10.99 -1.78 4.63
N LEU A 127 -9.76 -1.67 4.10
CA LEU A 127 -8.97 -2.86 3.76
C LEU A 127 -8.55 -3.62 5.02
N ASP A 128 -8.01 -2.89 6.00
CA ASP A 128 -7.57 -3.47 7.26
C ASP A 128 -8.71 -4.19 7.99
N LYS A 129 -9.86 -3.52 8.06
CA LYS A 129 -11.09 -4.07 8.61
C LYS A 129 -11.54 -5.32 7.86
N THR A 130 -11.57 -5.28 6.52
CA THR A 130 -12.01 -6.42 5.72
C THR A 130 -11.10 -7.64 5.94
N VAL A 131 -9.79 -7.44 6.01
CA VAL A 131 -8.83 -8.52 6.29
C VAL A 131 -9.01 -9.07 7.70
N THR A 132 -9.12 -8.19 8.71
CA THR A 132 -9.26 -8.61 10.11
C THR A 132 -10.59 -9.32 10.38
N GLU A 133 -11.70 -8.86 9.80
CA GLU A 133 -13.01 -9.54 9.87
C GLU A 133 -12.96 -10.91 9.20
N THR A 134 -12.38 -11.00 8.00
CA THR A 134 -12.21 -12.29 7.30
C THR A 134 -11.38 -13.29 8.11
N LEU A 135 -10.31 -12.81 8.75
CA LEU A 135 -9.48 -13.65 9.62
C LEU A 135 -10.25 -14.11 10.86
N ALA A 136 -10.99 -13.22 11.51
CA ALA A 136 -11.80 -13.56 12.67
C ALA A 136 -12.84 -14.64 12.34
N GLU A 137 -13.51 -14.52 11.18
CA GLU A 137 -14.43 -15.54 10.68
C GLU A 137 -13.71 -16.87 10.43
N ARG A 138 -12.53 -16.83 9.80
CA ARG A 138 -11.77 -18.03 9.44
C ARG A 138 -11.20 -18.78 10.64
N LEU A 139 -10.71 -18.04 11.63
CA LEU A 139 -10.14 -18.59 12.87
C LEU A 139 -11.20 -19.24 13.76
N GLY A 140 -12.44 -18.80 13.63
CA GLY A 140 -13.58 -19.33 14.36
C GLY A 140 -13.86 -18.59 15.66
N LYS A 141 -15.09 -18.79 16.16
CA LYS A 141 -15.58 -18.09 17.36
C LYS A 141 -14.73 -18.42 18.58
N GLY A 142 -14.39 -17.39 19.36
CA GLY A 142 -13.66 -17.51 20.62
C GLY A 142 -12.13 -17.44 20.49
N LYS A 143 -11.58 -17.40 19.27
CA LYS A 143 -10.18 -17.04 19.05
C LYS A 143 -10.05 -15.52 18.92
N HIS A 144 -9.08 -14.96 19.64
CA HIS A 144 -8.71 -13.56 19.58
C HIS A 144 -7.34 -13.43 18.92
N VAL A 145 -7.20 -12.48 17.99
CA VAL A 145 -5.93 -12.19 17.31
C VAL A 145 -5.07 -11.32 18.23
N GLN A 146 -3.88 -11.82 18.62
CA GLN A 146 -2.93 -11.07 19.44
C GLN A 146 -2.16 -10.06 18.60
N PHE A 147 -1.68 -10.50 17.45
CA PHE A 147 -1.07 -9.67 16.42
C PHE A 147 -1.28 -10.33 15.05
N TYR A 148 -1.29 -9.51 14.00
CA TYR A 148 -1.33 -9.98 12.63
C TYR A 148 -0.22 -9.28 11.82
N LEU A 149 0.46 -10.05 10.98
CA LEU A 149 1.65 -9.68 10.23
C LEU A 149 1.36 -9.90 8.74
N PRO A 150 0.82 -8.90 8.04
CA PRO A 150 0.52 -9.00 6.62
C PRO A 150 1.76 -8.74 5.77
N THR A 151 1.89 -9.45 4.66
CA THR A 151 2.95 -9.28 3.67
C THR A 151 2.35 -9.38 2.28
N LEU A 152 2.68 -8.43 1.39
CA LEU A 152 2.26 -8.53 0.00
C LEU A 152 3.06 -9.63 -0.70
N VAL A 153 2.36 -10.65 -1.22
CA VAL A 153 2.98 -11.75 -1.97
C VAL A 153 3.01 -11.41 -3.46
N SER A 154 1.89 -10.90 -3.99
CA SER A 154 1.81 -10.50 -5.38
C SER A 154 0.68 -9.52 -5.63
N TRP A 155 0.85 -8.68 -6.64
CA TRP A 155 -0.22 -7.82 -7.16
C TRP A 155 -0.26 -7.97 -8.68
N ARG A 156 -1.39 -8.45 -9.21
CA ARG A 156 -1.61 -8.60 -10.65
C ARG A 156 -2.97 -8.01 -11.00
N ASP A 157 -2.99 -7.10 -11.95
CA ASP A 157 -4.19 -6.35 -12.32
C ASP A 157 -4.85 -5.72 -11.09
N SER A 158 -6.13 -6.00 -10.85
CA SER A 158 -6.86 -5.58 -9.65
C SER A 158 -6.86 -6.61 -8.53
N SER A 159 -6.03 -7.66 -8.59
CA SER A 159 -6.00 -8.74 -7.60
C SER A 159 -4.69 -8.69 -6.79
N MET A 160 -4.83 -8.48 -5.49
CA MET A 160 -3.74 -8.54 -4.51
C MET A 160 -3.79 -9.87 -3.77
N LEU A 161 -2.64 -10.51 -3.59
CA LEU A 161 -2.50 -11.65 -2.70
C LEU A 161 -1.64 -11.22 -1.51
N LEU A 162 -2.25 -11.25 -0.33
CA LEU A 162 -1.58 -11.03 0.95
C LEU A 162 -1.32 -12.38 1.63
N ALA A 163 -0.12 -12.59 2.15
CA ALA A 163 0.13 -13.59 3.18
C ALA A 163 -0.11 -12.92 4.52
N VAL A 164 -0.90 -13.53 5.39
CA VAL A 164 -1.16 -12.99 6.73
C VAL A 164 -0.97 -14.09 7.74
N GLY A 165 0.02 -13.90 8.61
CA GLY A 165 0.25 -14.75 9.76
C GLY A 165 0.16 -13.98 11.07
N GLY A 166 0.28 -14.69 12.17
CA GLY A 166 0.21 -14.11 13.50
C GLY A 166 -0.05 -15.16 14.56
N GLU A 167 -0.42 -14.68 15.74
CA GLU A 167 -0.80 -15.51 16.88
C GLU A 167 -2.21 -15.19 17.34
N THR A 168 -2.88 -16.23 17.83
CA THR A 168 -4.21 -16.16 18.43
C THR A 168 -4.22 -16.81 19.80
N TYR A 169 -5.14 -16.41 20.66
CA TYR A 169 -5.41 -17.10 21.92
C TYR A 169 -6.90 -17.42 22.04
N LEU A 170 -7.23 -18.48 22.78
CA LEU A 170 -8.60 -18.93 23.01
C LEU A 170 -9.18 -18.30 24.28
N GLY A 171 -10.33 -17.63 24.20
CA GLY A 171 -10.92 -16.91 25.34
C GLY A 171 -9.98 -15.82 25.87
N ASP A 172 -9.97 -15.55 27.19
CA ASP A 172 -9.15 -14.47 27.77
C ASP A 172 -7.74 -14.90 28.19
N SER A 173 -7.46 -16.21 28.24
CA SER A 173 -6.20 -16.75 28.83
C SER A 173 -5.76 -18.11 28.25
N GLY A 174 -6.33 -18.54 27.13
CA GLY A 174 -5.94 -19.79 26.47
C GLY A 174 -4.53 -19.75 25.89
N PRO A 175 -3.99 -20.91 25.49
CA PRO A 175 -2.66 -20.98 24.88
C PRO A 175 -2.61 -20.19 23.56
N LEU A 176 -1.42 -19.67 23.25
CA LEU A 176 -1.14 -19.06 21.96
C LEU A 176 -1.07 -20.12 20.87
N ASP A 177 -1.66 -19.83 19.72
CA ASP A 177 -1.68 -20.67 18.54
C ASP A 177 -1.41 -19.83 17.31
N THR A 178 -0.44 -20.24 16.50
CA THR A 178 -0.02 -19.54 15.29
C THR A 178 -0.99 -19.82 14.15
N TYR A 179 -1.19 -18.85 13.27
CA TYR A 179 -1.95 -19.06 12.04
C TYR A 179 -1.23 -18.49 10.82
N CYS A 180 -1.57 -19.02 9.65
CA CYS A 180 -1.08 -18.53 8.36
C CYS A 180 -2.14 -18.75 7.27
N TYR A 181 -2.54 -17.65 6.62
CA TYR A 181 -3.48 -17.66 5.51
C TYR A 181 -2.99 -16.80 4.36
N GLY A 182 -3.36 -17.19 3.14
CA GLY A 182 -3.30 -16.31 1.97
C GLY A 182 -4.67 -15.68 1.73
N LEU A 183 -4.76 -14.36 1.55
CA LEU A 183 -6.00 -13.67 1.21
C LEU A 183 -5.85 -13.04 -0.18
N ARG A 184 -6.71 -13.46 -1.11
CA ARG A 184 -6.82 -12.82 -2.42
C ARG A 184 -7.91 -11.75 -2.36
N ILE A 185 -7.54 -10.52 -2.67
CA ILE A 185 -8.36 -9.34 -2.46
C ILE A 185 -8.44 -8.56 -3.76
N ASN A 186 -9.64 -8.15 -4.14
CA ASN A 186 -9.83 -7.22 -5.24
C ASN A 186 -9.49 -5.80 -4.79
N SER A 187 -8.44 -5.17 -5.32
CA SER A 187 -7.98 -3.85 -4.90
C SER A 187 -8.97 -2.72 -5.22
N SER A 188 -9.91 -2.94 -6.14
CA SER A 188 -10.91 -1.92 -6.52
C SER A 188 -12.16 -1.96 -5.65
N THR A 189 -12.56 -3.15 -5.18
CA THR A 189 -13.77 -3.34 -4.37
C THR A 189 -13.47 -3.66 -2.91
N LEU A 190 -12.19 -3.90 -2.57
CA LEU A 190 -11.68 -4.39 -1.29
C LEU A 190 -12.23 -5.74 -0.85
N HIS A 191 -13.00 -6.44 -1.69
CA HIS A 191 -13.60 -7.71 -1.35
C HIS A 191 -12.57 -8.86 -1.36
N VAL A 192 -12.63 -9.75 -0.36
CA VAL A 192 -11.82 -10.98 -0.32
C VAL A 192 -12.45 -12.02 -1.25
N GLU A 193 -11.79 -12.29 -2.37
CA GLU A 193 -12.24 -13.24 -3.39
C GLU A 193 -12.02 -14.69 -2.96
N SER A 194 -10.95 -14.97 -2.20
CA SER A 194 -10.66 -16.30 -1.67
C SER A 194 -9.68 -16.26 -0.51
N VAL A 195 -9.76 -17.27 0.36
CA VAL A 195 -8.82 -17.52 1.46
C VAL A 195 -8.13 -18.86 1.22
N LEU A 196 -6.81 -18.83 1.16
CA LEU A 196 -5.93 -19.99 0.99
C LEU A 196 -5.40 -20.43 2.35
N SER A 197 -5.38 -21.74 2.59
CA SER A 197 -4.57 -22.33 3.66
C SER A 197 -3.07 -22.09 3.42
N GLU A 198 -2.26 -22.19 4.46
CA GLU A 198 -0.79 -22.14 4.34
C GLU A 198 -0.25 -23.09 3.26
N ARG A 199 -0.79 -24.31 3.21
CA ARG A 199 -0.38 -25.31 2.22
C ARG A 199 -0.65 -24.86 0.79
N GLU A 200 -1.83 -24.27 0.54
CA GLU A 200 -2.21 -23.77 -0.79
C GLU A 200 -1.41 -22.52 -1.17
N LEU A 201 -1.17 -21.61 -0.22
CA LEU A 201 -0.32 -20.44 -0.41
C LEU A 201 1.10 -20.87 -0.81
N LYS A 202 1.71 -21.76 -0.04
CA LYS A 202 3.06 -22.27 -0.32
C LYS A 202 3.14 -23.01 -1.66
N ALA A 203 2.14 -23.82 -1.97
CA ALA A 203 2.09 -24.54 -3.24
C ALA A 203 1.97 -23.62 -4.46
N SER A 204 1.26 -22.50 -4.34
CA SER A 204 1.00 -21.58 -5.45
C SER A 204 2.05 -20.49 -5.62
N THR A 205 2.73 -20.08 -4.55
CA THR A 205 3.65 -18.92 -4.57
C THR A 205 5.04 -19.19 -4.00
N GLY A 206 5.23 -20.34 -3.33
CA GLY A 206 6.44 -20.62 -2.56
C GLY A 206 6.58 -19.81 -1.26
N HIS A 207 5.63 -18.92 -0.95
CA HIS A 207 5.68 -18.07 0.25
C HIS A 207 5.09 -18.78 1.47
N ALA A 208 5.59 -18.41 2.64
CA ALA A 208 5.04 -18.73 3.96
C ALA A 208 4.72 -17.43 4.70
N CYS A 209 3.88 -17.47 5.72
CA CYS A 209 3.58 -16.29 6.53
C CYS A 209 4.68 -16.04 7.56
N HIS A 210 4.83 -14.76 7.93
CA HIS A 210 5.51 -14.40 9.17
C HIS A 210 4.55 -14.65 10.35
N VAL A 211 5.03 -15.35 11.37
CA VAL A 211 4.24 -15.70 12.57
C VAL A 211 4.82 -15.12 13.86
N SER A 212 5.92 -14.37 13.77
CA SER A 212 6.56 -13.69 14.90
C SER A 212 7.02 -12.29 14.48
N PRO A 213 6.81 -11.24 15.30
CA PRO A 213 7.19 -9.85 15.00
C PRO A 213 8.70 -9.57 14.93
#